data_AF-A0AAU5KTQ4-F1
#
_entry.id   AF-A0AAU5KTQ4-F1
#
_cell.length_a   1.000
_cell.length_b   1.000
_cell.length_c   1.000
_cell.angle_alpha   90.00
_cell.angle_beta   90.00
_cell.angle_gamma   90.00
#
_symmetry.space_group_name_H-M   'P 1'
#
loop_
_entity.id
_entity.type
_entity.pdbx_description
1 polymer ?
#
loop_
_entity_poly.entity_id
_entity_poly.type
_entity_poly.pdbx_seq_one_letter_code
_entity_poly.pdbx_strand_id
1 'polypeptide(L)'
;MNYGYLVPVPPGLYANEKELAESVLSMLEPHFHIDTEVPGRYWTGEKVRIDAVLRPHDPEPWFDENPTFGIEFKLPPDDFETRTFAEWIAQAVDYSHCTFEEYGRLAVFLCPSPFNSLMAALSDHHERLATTNTFEYQRRLAATLWSIGGRPEPTEEQINAEARARQRQEHRRLETIEAGAKAEGFKSADDRSRKAWLDKAAFMAHIMGQLNIGELMPHQMYGWTLLRTGQRLWSELDGVARRMGSVRPHLGSR
;
A
#
# COMPACT_ATOMS: atom_id res chain seq x y z
N MET A 1 -8.26 -10.62 -8.44
CA MET A 1 -6.95 -10.37 -7.79
C MET A 1 -7.16 -10.43 -6.30
N ASN A 2 -6.36 -11.19 -5.56
CA ASN A 2 -6.62 -11.39 -4.14
C ASN A 2 -5.60 -10.61 -3.28
N TYR A 3 -5.77 -9.29 -3.21
CA TYR A 3 -5.05 -8.44 -2.25
C TYR A 3 -5.38 -8.81 -0.77
N GLY A 4 -6.34 -9.73 -0.53
CA GLY A 4 -6.79 -10.11 0.80
C GLY A 4 -5.81 -10.90 1.66
N TYR A 5 -4.64 -11.27 1.13
CA TYR A 5 -3.58 -12.00 1.86
C TYR A 5 -2.27 -11.21 1.99
N LEU A 6 -2.31 -9.93 1.69
CA LEU A 6 -1.16 -9.05 1.85
C LEU A 6 -1.01 -8.68 3.31
N VAL A 7 0.24 -8.71 3.77
CA VAL A 7 0.58 -8.34 5.15
C VAL A 7 1.10 -6.91 5.09
N PRO A 8 0.43 -5.93 5.72
CA PRO A 8 0.97 -4.59 5.77
C PRO A 8 2.25 -4.58 6.60
N VAL A 9 3.28 -3.91 6.10
CA VAL A 9 4.42 -3.44 6.88
C VAL A 9 3.90 -2.38 7.86
N PRO A 10 3.93 -2.63 9.18
CA PRO A 10 3.40 -1.67 10.15
C PRO A 10 4.15 -0.33 10.09
N PRO A 11 3.45 0.81 10.21
CA PRO A 11 4.11 2.09 10.42
C PRO A 11 5.01 2.04 11.66
N GLY A 12 6.19 2.66 11.58
CA GLY A 12 7.17 2.68 12.67
C GLY A 12 7.96 1.38 12.89
N LEU A 13 7.74 0.32 12.09
CA LEU A 13 8.58 -0.88 12.16
C LEU A 13 10.06 -0.57 11.82
N TYR A 14 10.28 0.41 10.95
CA TYR A 14 11.60 0.88 10.52
C TYR A 14 11.73 2.37 10.82
N ALA A 15 12.89 2.81 11.28
CA ALA A 15 13.13 4.21 11.62
C ALA A 15 13.30 5.12 10.40
N ASN A 16 13.74 4.57 9.27
CA ASN A 16 13.97 5.29 8.02
C ASN A 16 13.96 4.33 6.81
N GLU A 17 13.96 4.89 5.59
CA GLU A 17 13.97 4.13 4.33
C GLU A 17 15.21 3.23 4.19
N LYS A 18 16.36 3.65 4.74
CA LYS A 18 17.60 2.86 4.67
C LYS A 18 17.49 1.57 5.48
N GLU A 19 16.94 1.63 6.69
CA GLU A 19 16.74 0.43 7.53
C GLU A 19 15.73 -0.54 6.90
N LEU A 20 14.65 0.00 6.31
CA LEU A 20 13.72 -0.78 5.50
C LEU A 20 14.45 -1.46 4.33
N ALA A 21 15.24 -0.71 3.56
CA ALA A 21 15.98 -1.25 2.42
C ALA A 21 16.97 -2.33 2.83
N GLU A 22 17.79 -2.11 3.86
CA GLU A 22 18.76 -3.09 4.37
C GLU A 22 18.07 -4.40 4.80
N SER A 23 16.97 -4.30 5.54
CA SER A 23 16.17 -5.45 5.98
C SER A 23 15.63 -6.24 4.78
N VAL A 24 14.99 -5.55 3.83
CA VAL A 24 14.38 -6.20 2.67
C VAL A 24 15.42 -6.79 1.72
N LEU A 25 16.48 -6.05 1.41
CA LEU A 25 17.53 -6.52 0.52
C LEU A 25 18.27 -7.74 1.09
N SER A 26 18.52 -7.78 2.41
CA SER A 26 19.09 -8.96 3.06
C SER A 26 18.21 -10.21 2.91
N MET A 27 16.88 -10.06 2.96
CA MET A 27 15.96 -11.17 2.71
C MET A 27 15.93 -11.61 1.24
N LEU A 28 16.18 -10.68 0.30
CA LEU A 28 16.16 -10.97 -1.14
C LEU A 28 17.49 -11.50 -1.68
N GLU A 29 18.59 -11.24 -1.00
CA GLU A 29 19.95 -11.65 -1.39
C GLU A 29 20.07 -13.15 -1.75
N PRO A 30 19.43 -14.11 -1.07
CA PRO A 30 19.49 -15.53 -1.47
C PRO A 30 18.87 -15.85 -2.83
N HIS A 31 18.10 -14.93 -3.42
CA HIS A 31 17.34 -15.14 -4.65
C HIS A 31 17.82 -14.26 -5.80
N PHE A 32 18.53 -13.17 -5.51
CA PHE A 32 18.90 -12.15 -6.49
C PHE A 32 20.34 -11.66 -6.29
N HIS A 33 21.02 -11.39 -7.39
CA HIS A 33 22.13 -10.43 -7.41
C HIS A 33 21.56 -9.02 -7.23
N ILE A 34 22.10 -8.28 -6.26
CA ILE A 34 21.61 -6.96 -5.87
C ILE A 34 22.73 -5.94 -6.06
N ASP A 35 22.44 -4.92 -6.86
CA ASP A 35 23.29 -3.76 -7.04
C ASP A 35 22.56 -2.54 -6.43
N THR A 36 23.11 -1.92 -5.40
CA THR A 36 22.47 -0.81 -4.67
C THR A 36 22.91 0.55 -5.20
N GLU A 37 22.06 1.57 -5.03
CA GLU A 37 22.38 2.96 -5.31
C GLU A 37 22.84 3.19 -6.77
N VAL A 38 22.18 2.52 -7.71
CA VAL A 38 22.60 2.46 -9.12
C VAL A 38 22.36 3.81 -9.81
N PRO A 39 23.41 4.43 -10.38
CA PRO A 39 23.28 5.71 -11.08
C PRO A 39 22.52 5.55 -12.40
N GLY A 40 21.79 6.59 -12.76
CA GLY A 40 21.09 6.68 -14.02
C GLY A 40 20.95 8.12 -14.51
N ARG A 41 20.25 8.27 -15.62
CA ARG A 41 19.96 9.58 -16.21
C ARG A 41 18.53 9.67 -16.72
N TYR A 42 17.93 10.83 -16.46
CA TYR A 42 16.74 11.26 -17.16
C TYR A 42 17.03 11.47 -18.66
N TRP A 43 15.97 11.52 -19.46
CA TRP A 43 16.07 11.86 -20.88
C TRP A 43 16.62 13.27 -21.12
N THR A 44 16.51 14.17 -20.13
CA THR A 44 17.12 15.51 -20.11
C THR A 44 18.64 15.48 -19.88
N GLY A 45 19.21 14.33 -19.48
CA GLY A 45 20.62 14.16 -19.11
C GLY A 45 20.92 14.39 -17.63
N GLU A 46 19.94 14.88 -16.86
CA GLU A 46 20.04 15.04 -15.41
C GLU A 46 20.33 13.70 -14.73
N LYS A 47 21.21 13.73 -13.72
CA LYS A 47 21.61 12.53 -12.98
C LYS A 47 20.50 12.12 -12.02
N VAL A 48 20.29 10.82 -11.91
CA VAL A 48 19.37 10.20 -10.95
C VAL A 48 20.03 8.96 -10.37
N ARG A 49 19.41 8.38 -9.35
CA ARG A 49 19.85 7.15 -8.71
C ARG A 49 18.61 6.35 -8.30
N ILE A 50 18.64 5.04 -8.50
CA ILE A 50 17.62 4.13 -7.96
C ILE A 50 18.20 3.35 -6.79
N ASP A 51 17.38 3.02 -5.79
CA ASP A 51 17.87 2.43 -4.55
C ASP A 51 18.49 1.05 -4.74
N ALA A 52 17.88 0.20 -5.58
CA ALA A 52 18.45 -1.09 -5.92
C ALA A 52 18.04 -1.56 -7.32
N VAL A 53 18.88 -2.39 -7.93
CA VAL A 53 18.61 -3.17 -9.14
C VAL A 53 18.80 -4.63 -8.83
N LEU A 54 17.82 -5.45 -9.19
CA LEU A 54 17.79 -6.88 -8.91
C LEU A 54 17.88 -7.70 -10.20
N ARG A 55 18.68 -8.75 -10.15
CA ARG A 55 18.79 -9.79 -11.19
C ARG A 55 18.65 -11.16 -10.55
N PRO A 56 17.75 -12.04 -11.02
CA PRO A 56 17.58 -13.35 -10.41
C PRO A 56 18.85 -14.19 -10.58
N HIS A 57 19.19 -15.00 -9.57
CA HIS A 57 20.29 -15.97 -9.70
C HIS A 57 19.99 -17.02 -10.78
N ASP A 58 18.72 -17.43 -10.89
CA ASP A 58 18.25 -18.32 -11.94
C ASP A 58 17.30 -17.56 -12.90
N PRO A 59 17.79 -17.15 -14.08
CA PRO A 59 16.97 -16.45 -15.07
C PRO A 59 16.11 -17.39 -15.92
N GLU A 60 16.38 -18.70 -15.96
CA GLU A 60 15.70 -19.65 -16.88
C GLU A 60 14.16 -19.68 -16.74
N PRO A 61 13.59 -19.61 -15.52
CA PRO A 61 12.14 -19.66 -15.34
C PRO A 61 11.43 -18.37 -15.76
N TRP A 62 12.17 -17.27 -15.94
CA TRP A 62 11.62 -15.98 -16.31
C TRP A 62 11.29 -15.91 -17.81
N PHE A 63 10.47 -14.93 -18.19
CA PHE A 63 10.15 -14.70 -19.60
C PHE A 63 11.31 -14.05 -20.36
N ASP A 64 12.02 -13.12 -19.72
CA ASP A 64 13.15 -12.42 -20.32
C ASP A 64 14.44 -13.24 -20.19
N GLU A 65 15.30 -13.21 -21.21
CA GLU A 65 16.61 -13.88 -21.17
C GLU A 65 17.52 -13.32 -20.07
N ASN A 66 17.37 -12.03 -19.75
CA ASN A 66 18.15 -11.32 -18.73
C ASN A 66 17.19 -10.45 -17.88
N PRO A 67 16.43 -11.06 -16.96
CA PRO A 67 15.44 -10.35 -16.16
C PRO A 67 16.15 -9.32 -15.28
N THR A 68 15.69 -8.08 -15.30
CA THR A 68 16.28 -7.01 -14.49
C THR A 68 15.21 -5.97 -14.19
N PHE A 69 15.14 -5.55 -12.94
CA PHE A 69 14.18 -4.54 -12.49
C PHE A 69 14.76 -3.73 -11.33
N GLY A 70 14.28 -2.51 -11.19
CA GLY A 70 14.66 -1.61 -10.10
C GLY A 70 13.68 -1.69 -8.94
N ILE A 71 14.17 -1.43 -7.73
CA ILE A 71 13.37 -1.26 -6.51
C ILE A 71 13.53 0.17 -6.02
N GLU A 72 12.41 0.79 -5.68
CA GLU A 72 12.36 2.09 -5.00
C GLU A 72 11.75 1.90 -3.63
N PHE A 73 12.48 2.27 -2.57
CA PHE A 73 12.02 2.11 -1.20
C PHE A 73 11.33 3.39 -0.70
N LYS A 74 10.20 3.20 0.00
CA LYS A 74 9.50 4.30 0.68
C LYS A 74 8.93 3.82 2.00
N LEU A 75 9.00 4.65 3.04
CA LEU A 75 8.34 4.33 4.31
C LEU A 75 6.83 4.49 4.20
N PRO A 76 6.01 3.48 4.55
CA PRO A 76 4.55 3.64 4.58
C PRO A 76 4.14 4.90 5.34
N PRO A 77 3.33 5.80 4.75
CA PRO A 77 2.77 6.89 5.52
C PRO A 77 1.82 6.34 6.58
N ASP A 78 1.70 7.06 7.70
CA ASP A 78 0.77 6.75 8.78
C ASP A 78 -0.70 6.78 8.32
N ASP A 79 -0.99 7.50 7.23
CA ASP A 79 -2.29 7.60 6.60
C ASP A 79 -2.24 7.42 5.07
N PHE A 80 -3.38 7.01 4.50
CA PHE A 80 -3.53 6.89 3.05
C PHE A 80 -3.98 8.23 2.44
N GLU A 81 -3.12 9.25 2.53
CA GLU A 81 -3.36 10.50 1.81
C GLU A 81 -3.10 10.33 0.31
N THR A 82 -4.06 10.76 -0.52
CA THR A 82 -3.98 10.61 -1.98
C THR A 82 -2.77 11.33 -2.57
N ARG A 83 -2.32 12.42 -1.94
CA ARG A 83 -1.16 13.19 -2.38
C ARG A 83 0.14 12.41 -2.22
N THR A 84 0.42 11.87 -1.04
CA THR A 84 1.63 11.09 -0.75
C THR A 84 1.72 9.88 -1.68
N PHE A 85 0.60 9.20 -1.89
CA PHE A 85 0.50 8.09 -2.84
C PHE A 85 0.82 8.50 -4.28
N ALA A 86 0.31 9.65 -4.74
CA ALA A 86 0.59 10.16 -6.07
C ALA A 86 2.06 10.56 -6.25
N GLU A 87 2.69 11.14 -5.22
CA GLU A 87 4.11 11.51 -5.24
C GLU A 87 5.02 10.27 -5.39
N TRP A 88 4.71 9.16 -4.71
CA TRP A 88 5.47 7.91 -4.84
C TRP A 88 5.35 7.29 -6.24
N ILE A 89 4.13 7.24 -6.77
CA ILE A 89 3.90 6.73 -8.12
C ILE A 89 4.59 7.63 -9.14
N ALA A 90 4.51 8.96 -9.00
CA ALA A 90 5.17 9.89 -9.89
C ALA A 90 6.69 9.63 -9.95
N GLN A 91 7.34 9.44 -8.80
CA GLN A 91 8.76 9.11 -8.75
C GLN A 91 9.08 7.77 -9.44
N ALA A 92 8.26 6.74 -9.22
CA ALA A 92 8.45 5.45 -9.89
C ALA A 92 8.24 5.54 -11.41
N VAL A 93 7.27 6.36 -11.87
CA VAL A 93 7.05 6.65 -13.30
C VAL A 93 8.29 7.34 -13.86
N ASP A 94 8.81 8.36 -13.18
CA ASP A 94 9.99 9.08 -13.60
C ASP A 94 11.19 8.14 -13.76
N TYR A 95 11.38 7.22 -12.81
CA TYR A 95 12.47 6.24 -12.85
C TYR A 95 12.28 5.19 -13.94
N SER A 96 11.05 4.77 -14.24
CA SER A 96 10.79 3.82 -15.34
C SER A 96 11.13 4.40 -16.73
N HIS A 97 11.28 5.73 -16.83
CA HIS A 97 11.71 6.41 -18.06
C HIS A 97 13.20 6.76 -18.08
N CYS A 98 13.93 6.52 -16.99
CA CYS A 98 15.36 6.74 -16.89
C CYS A 98 16.18 5.60 -17.53
N THR A 99 17.42 5.92 -17.90
CA THR A 99 18.42 4.92 -18.32
C THR A 99 19.45 4.77 -17.20
N PHE A 100 19.54 3.59 -16.63
CA PHE A 100 20.49 3.23 -15.58
C PHE A 100 21.75 2.63 -16.18
N GLU A 101 22.90 2.96 -15.58
CA GLU A 101 24.20 2.48 -16.04
C GLU A 101 24.21 0.94 -16.05
N GLU A 102 24.71 0.33 -17.12
CA GLU A 102 24.77 -1.13 -17.34
C GLU A 102 23.42 -1.85 -17.55
N TYR A 103 22.31 -1.28 -17.09
CA TYR A 103 20.99 -1.94 -17.11
C TYR A 103 20.00 -1.37 -18.14
N GLY A 104 20.22 -0.16 -18.62
CA GLY A 104 19.29 0.50 -19.53
C GLY A 104 18.01 0.94 -18.82
N ARG A 105 16.85 0.75 -19.45
CA ARG A 105 15.55 1.09 -18.84
C ARG A 105 15.02 -0.08 -18.03
N LEU A 106 14.45 0.22 -16.87
CA LEU A 106 13.97 -0.78 -15.92
C LEU A 106 12.47 -0.61 -15.67
N ALA A 107 11.78 -1.72 -15.42
CA ALA A 107 10.55 -1.66 -14.63
C ALA A 107 10.92 -1.35 -13.18
N VAL A 108 10.09 -0.56 -12.49
CA VAL A 108 10.36 -0.12 -11.12
C VAL A 108 9.32 -0.70 -10.19
N PHE A 109 9.75 -1.35 -9.11
CA PHE A 109 8.87 -1.91 -8.10
C PHE A 109 8.95 -1.06 -6.83
N LEU A 110 7.81 -0.56 -6.37
CA LEU A 110 7.72 0.18 -5.12
C LEU A 110 7.75 -0.80 -3.94
N CYS A 111 8.58 -0.51 -2.93
CA CYS A 111 8.75 -1.33 -1.74
C CYS A 111 8.61 -0.53 -0.42
N PRO A 112 7.65 -0.88 0.46
CA PRO A 112 6.57 -1.82 0.20
C PRO A 112 5.61 -1.25 -0.85
N SER A 113 4.63 -2.05 -1.26
CA SER A 113 3.52 -1.58 -2.10
C SER A 113 2.93 -0.26 -1.58
N PRO A 114 2.58 0.69 -2.46
CA PRO A 114 1.88 1.91 -2.03
C PRO A 114 0.46 1.61 -1.51
N PHE A 115 -0.06 0.40 -1.68
CA PHE A 115 -1.30 -0.06 -1.04
C PHE A 115 -1.07 -0.60 0.39
N ASN A 116 0.14 -0.51 0.94
CA ASN A 116 0.44 -0.92 2.30
C ASN A 116 -0.47 -0.23 3.32
N SER A 117 -0.54 1.11 3.29
CA SER A 117 -1.39 1.89 4.20
C SER A 117 -2.88 1.66 3.93
N LEU A 118 -3.26 1.28 2.70
CA LEU A 118 -4.63 0.87 2.40
C LEU A 118 -4.99 -0.45 3.10
N MET A 119 -4.10 -1.45 3.08
CA MET A 119 -4.31 -2.72 3.76
C MET A 119 -4.29 -2.57 5.29
N ALA A 120 -3.43 -1.69 5.81
CA ALA A 120 -3.44 -1.31 7.21
C ALA A 120 -4.77 -0.64 7.59
N ALA A 121 -5.24 0.34 6.81
CA ALA A 121 -6.51 1.03 7.05
C ALA A 121 -7.73 0.08 7.03
N LEU A 122 -7.73 -0.92 6.15
CA LEU A 122 -8.77 -1.95 6.13
C LEU A 122 -8.79 -2.80 7.42
N SER A 123 -7.63 -3.03 8.02
CA SER A 123 -7.52 -3.75 9.29
C SER A 123 -7.94 -2.87 10.47
N ASP A 124 -7.46 -1.63 10.50
CA ASP A 124 -7.76 -0.61 11.52
C ASP A 124 -9.24 -0.21 11.56
N HIS A 125 -9.92 -0.16 10.42
CA HIS A 125 -11.31 0.31 10.35
C HIS A 125 -12.24 -0.52 11.26
N HIS A 126 -12.05 -1.83 11.28
CA HIS A 126 -12.80 -2.73 12.15
C HIS A 126 -12.55 -2.43 13.64
N GLU A 127 -11.29 -2.21 14.04
CA GLU A 127 -10.95 -1.89 15.43
C GLU A 127 -11.44 -0.49 15.85
N ARG A 128 -11.36 0.48 14.95
CA ARG A 128 -11.85 1.86 15.19
C ARG A 128 -13.36 1.91 15.33
N LEU A 129 -14.12 1.18 14.51
CA LEU A 129 -15.57 1.10 14.67
C LEU A 129 -15.96 0.45 16.01
N ALA A 130 -15.21 -0.54 16.47
CA ALA A 130 -15.43 -1.18 17.77
C ALA A 130 -15.15 -0.21 18.95
N THR A 131 -14.12 0.64 18.84
CA THR A 131 -13.69 1.55 19.92
C THR A 131 -14.45 2.89 19.95
N THR A 132 -14.74 3.50 18.80
CA THR A 132 -15.44 4.81 18.70
C THR A 132 -16.93 4.75 19.06
N ASN A 133 -17.52 3.55 19.06
CA ASN A 133 -18.90 3.32 19.50
C ASN A 133 -19.03 3.14 21.03
N THR A 134 -17.93 3.23 21.78
CA THR A 134 -17.97 3.10 23.24
C THR A 134 -18.60 4.33 23.89
N PHE A 135 -19.41 4.09 24.92
CA PHE A 135 -20.05 5.17 25.70
C PHE A 135 -19.00 6.11 26.32
N GLU A 136 -17.87 5.58 26.78
CA GLU A 136 -16.78 6.36 27.38
C GLU A 136 -16.14 7.33 26.39
N TYR A 137 -15.94 6.92 25.13
CA TYR A 137 -15.45 7.81 24.08
C TYR A 137 -16.42 8.98 23.87
N GLN A 138 -17.72 8.69 23.74
CA GLN A 138 -18.76 9.71 23.55
C GLN A 138 -18.86 10.66 24.76
N ARG A 139 -18.68 10.14 25.97
CA ARG A 139 -18.62 10.92 27.21
C ARG A 139 -17.43 11.88 27.23
N ARG A 140 -16.23 11.41 26.87
CA ARG A 140 -15.03 12.25 26.79
C ARG A 140 -15.20 13.35 25.73
N LEU A 141 -15.70 12.99 24.55
CA LEU A 141 -15.94 13.95 23.47
C LEU A 141 -16.95 15.04 23.88
N ALA A 142 -18.04 14.66 24.56
CA ALA A 142 -19.02 15.63 25.06
C ALA A 142 -18.39 16.62 26.07
N ALA A 143 -17.58 16.13 27.02
CA ALA A 143 -16.87 16.98 27.96
C ALA A 143 -15.89 17.94 27.26
N THR A 144 -15.10 17.45 26.30
CA THR A 144 -14.16 18.27 25.52
C THR A 144 -14.87 19.36 24.72
N LEU A 145 -15.95 19.03 24.00
CA LEU A 145 -16.70 20.02 23.22
C LEU A 145 -17.31 21.12 24.07
N TRP A 146 -17.74 20.81 25.30
CA TRP A 146 -18.23 21.81 26.26
C TRP A 146 -17.13 22.77 26.72
N SER A 147 -15.93 22.25 27.02
CA SER A 147 -14.80 23.09 27.43
C SER A 147 -14.33 24.08 26.35
N ILE A 148 -14.42 23.70 25.08
CA ILE A 148 -14.04 24.56 23.95
C ILE A 148 -15.06 25.69 23.74
N GLY A 149 -16.34 25.46 24.07
CA GLY A 149 -17.43 26.38 23.80
C GLY A 149 -17.58 27.55 24.78
N GLY A 150 -16.69 27.69 25.78
CA GLY A 150 -16.77 28.75 26.80
C GLY A 150 -18.07 28.74 27.64
N ARG A 151 -18.72 27.58 27.73
CA ARG A 151 -19.96 27.39 28.51
C ARG A 151 -19.62 27.15 29.98
N PRO A 152 -20.57 27.41 30.91
CA PRO A 152 -20.44 26.94 32.30
C PRO A 152 -20.12 25.45 32.33
N GLU A 153 -19.32 24.99 33.31
CA GLU A 153 -18.97 23.58 33.41
C GLU A 153 -20.24 22.71 33.50
N PRO A 154 -20.40 21.71 32.62
CA PRO A 154 -21.57 20.85 32.63
C PRO A 154 -21.53 19.91 33.83
N THR A 155 -22.71 19.62 34.38
CA THR A 155 -22.86 18.54 35.36
C THR A 155 -22.57 17.18 34.73
N GLU A 156 -22.16 16.21 35.53
CA GLU A 156 -21.91 14.84 35.06
C GLU A 156 -23.16 14.22 34.40
N GLU A 157 -24.35 14.53 34.91
CA GLU A 157 -25.62 14.09 34.32
C GLU A 157 -25.85 14.67 32.92
N GLN A 158 -25.53 15.95 32.71
CA GLN A 158 -25.61 16.59 31.38
C GLN A 158 -24.62 15.97 30.39
N ILE A 159 -23.37 15.74 30.81
CA ILE A 159 -22.35 15.07 29.98
C ILE A 159 -22.86 13.68 29.58
N ASN A 160 -23.39 12.91 30.54
CA ASN A 160 -23.89 11.56 30.30
C ASN A 160 -25.13 11.56 29.39
N ALA A 161 -26.06 12.50 29.57
CA ALA A 161 -27.25 12.62 28.73
C ALA A 161 -26.89 12.96 27.27
N GLU A 162 -25.95 13.89 27.07
CA GLU A 162 -25.45 14.23 25.73
C GLU A 162 -24.71 13.05 25.09
N ALA A 163 -23.85 12.36 25.84
CA ALA A 163 -23.15 11.17 25.37
C ALA A 163 -24.13 10.07 24.90
N ARG A 164 -25.20 9.79 25.66
CA ARG A 164 -26.25 8.84 25.26
C ARG A 164 -27.00 9.31 24.01
N ALA A 165 -27.29 10.59 23.89
CA ALA A 165 -27.97 11.14 22.71
C ALA A 165 -27.10 10.99 21.45
N ARG A 166 -25.81 11.32 21.54
CA ARG A 166 -24.82 11.12 20.47
C ARG A 166 -24.67 9.65 20.10
N GLN A 167 -24.55 8.77 21.09
CA GLN A 167 -24.46 7.33 20.84
C GLN A 167 -25.69 6.79 20.09
N ARG A 168 -26.91 7.20 20.46
CA ARG A 168 -28.14 6.83 19.72
C ARG A 168 -28.16 7.37 18.30
N GLN A 169 -27.72 8.61 18.10
CA GLN A 169 -27.64 9.21 16.77
C GLN A 169 -26.64 8.45 15.89
N GLU A 170 -25.47 8.11 16.43
CA GLU A 170 -24.44 7.37 15.73
C GLU A 170 -24.89 5.94 15.43
N HIS A 171 -25.54 5.26 16.37
CA HIS A 171 -26.12 3.94 16.13
C HIS A 171 -27.09 3.94 14.95
N ARG A 172 -28.02 4.92 14.89
CA ARG A 172 -28.95 5.06 13.76
C ARG A 172 -28.24 5.34 12.44
N ARG A 173 -27.16 6.14 12.46
CA ARG A 173 -26.33 6.42 11.28
C ARG A 173 -25.69 5.13 10.76
N LEU A 174 -25.10 4.34 11.66
CA LEU A 174 -24.47 3.06 11.33
C LEU A 174 -25.51 2.04 10.83
N GLU A 175 -26.68 1.94 11.46
CA GLU A 175 -27.80 1.10 10.99
C GLU A 175 -28.25 1.48 9.57
N THR A 176 -28.29 2.78 9.27
CA THR A 176 -28.65 3.27 7.93
C THR A 176 -27.60 2.87 6.89
N ILE A 177 -26.32 3.02 7.22
CA ILE A 177 -25.21 2.64 6.33
C ILE A 177 -25.21 1.12 6.10
N GLU A 178 -25.40 0.34 7.16
CA GLU A 178 -25.49 -1.13 7.13
C GLU A 178 -26.69 -1.61 6.29
N ALA A 179 -27.86 -0.99 6.47
CA ALA A 179 -29.04 -1.28 5.67
C ALA A 179 -28.83 -0.96 4.18
N GLY A 180 -28.18 0.17 3.88
CA GLY A 180 -27.81 0.53 2.51
C GLY A 180 -26.88 -0.49 1.85
N ALA A 181 -25.84 -0.94 2.57
CA ALA A 181 -24.94 -1.98 2.07
C ALA A 181 -25.67 -3.31 1.82
N LYS A 182 -26.56 -3.72 2.73
CA LYS A 182 -27.39 -4.94 2.54
C LYS A 182 -28.34 -4.81 1.36
N ALA A 183 -28.94 -3.63 1.15
CA ALA A 183 -29.80 -3.38 -0.01
C ALA A 183 -29.04 -3.48 -1.35
N GLU A 184 -27.74 -3.16 -1.34
CA GLU A 184 -26.82 -3.34 -2.48
C GLU A 184 -26.28 -4.78 -2.62
N GLY A 185 -26.69 -5.70 -1.74
CA GLY A 185 -26.30 -7.12 -1.78
C GLY A 185 -25.03 -7.48 -1.02
N PHE A 186 -24.45 -6.55 -0.27
CA PHE A 186 -23.28 -6.81 0.59
C PHE A 186 -23.67 -7.45 1.91
N LYS A 187 -22.73 -8.17 2.54
CA LYS A 187 -22.97 -8.77 3.87
C LYS A 187 -23.07 -7.71 4.98
N SER A 188 -22.28 -6.65 4.85
CA SER A 188 -22.22 -5.52 5.77
C SER A 188 -21.68 -4.26 5.07
N ALA A 189 -21.76 -3.12 5.74
CA ALA A 189 -21.11 -1.88 5.32
C ALA A 189 -19.59 -2.00 5.18
N ASP A 190 -18.96 -2.80 6.04
CA ASP A 190 -17.52 -3.07 6.00
C ASP A 190 -17.16 -3.89 4.77
N ASP A 191 -17.96 -4.93 4.45
CA ASP A 191 -17.78 -5.74 3.23
C ASP A 191 -17.88 -4.88 1.97
N ARG A 192 -18.85 -3.94 1.93
CA ARG A 192 -18.97 -2.96 0.85
C ARG A 192 -17.75 -2.06 0.73
N SER A 193 -17.33 -1.46 1.85
CA SER A 193 -16.19 -0.54 1.88
C SER A 193 -14.90 -1.28 1.47
N ARG A 194 -14.68 -2.48 2.00
CA ARG A 194 -13.57 -3.35 1.63
C ARG A 194 -13.56 -3.65 0.13
N LYS A 195 -14.70 -4.01 -0.45
CA LYS A 195 -14.79 -4.24 -1.90
C LYS A 195 -14.43 -2.98 -2.69
N ALA A 196 -14.99 -1.83 -2.34
CA ALA A 196 -14.71 -0.58 -3.04
C ALA A 196 -13.21 -0.22 -3.02
N TRP A 197 -12.55 -0.44 -1.87
CA TRP A 197 -11.11 -0.25 -1.73
C TRP A 197 -10.29 -1.24 -2.55
N LEU A 198 -10.66 -2.53 -2.55
CA LEU A 198 -10.00 -3.56 -3.36
C LEU A 198 -10.15 -3.28 -4.86
N ASP A 199 -11.32 -2.82 -5.30
CA ASP A 199 -11.56 -2.44 -6.70
C ASP A 199 -10.67 -1.24 -7.08
N LYS A 200 -10.55 -0.24 -6.21
CA LYS A 200 -9.66 0.92 -6.40
C LYS A 200 -8.19 0.50 -6.46
N ALA A 201 -7.75 -0.37 -5.57
CA ALA A 201 -6.38 -0.91 -5.57
C ALA A 201 -6.09 -1.67 -6.86
N ALA A 202 -7.00 -2.56 -7.29
CA ALA A 202 -6.86 -3.31 -8.52
C ALA A 202 -6.79 -2.41 -9.76
N PHE A 203 -7.62 -1.35 -9.81
CA PHE A 203 -7.58 -0.35 -10.88
C PHE A 203 -6.24 0.40 -10.91
N MET A 204 -5.77 0.86 -9.74
CA MET A 204 -4.49 1.56 -9.64
C MET A 204 -3.31 0.66 -10.01
N ALA A 205 -3.29 -0.58 -9.53
CA ALA A 205 -2.26 -1.56 -9.87
C ALA A 205 -2.25 -1.86 -11.38
N HIS A 206 -3.42 -1.87 -12.02
CA HIS A 206 -3.52 -1.99 -13.48
C HIS A 206 -2.86 -0.82 -14.20
N ILE A 207 -3.18 0.42 -13.81
CA ILE A 207 -2.55 1.63 -14.38
C ILE A 207 -1.03 1.60 -14.14
N MET A 208 -0.58 1.32 -12.92
CA MET A 208 0.83 1.22 -12.57
C MET A 208 1.55 0.21 -13.47
N GLY A 209 0.97 -0.98 -13.67
CA GLY A 209 1.57 -2.00 -14.53
C GLY A 209 1.67 -1.58 -16.00
N GLN A 210 0.73 -0.79 -16.53
CA GLN A 210 0.84 -0.21 -17.87
C GLN A 210 2.02 0.78 -17.98
N LEU A 211 2.42 1.39 -16.86
CA LEU A 211 3.55 2.30 -16.76
C LEU A 211 4.86 1.59 -16.37
N ASN A 212 4.90 0.25 -16.41
CA ASN A 212 6.03 -0.58 -15.96
C ASN A 212 6.37 -0.40 -14.47
N ILE A 213 5.37 -0.08 -13.66
CA ILE A 213 5.49 -0.03 -12.20
C ILE A 213 4.87 -1.28 -11.61
N GLY A 214 5.63 -1.93 -10.74
CA GLY A 214 5.20 -3.06 -9.93
C GLY A 214 5.24 -2.75 -8.44
N GLU A 215 5.05 -3.80 -7.66
CA GLU A 215 4.97 -3.74 -6.20
C GLU A 215 5.81 -4.88 -5.63
N LEU A 216 6.60 -4.60 -4.60
CA LEU A 216 7.29 -5.60 -3.80
C LEU A 216 6.75 -5.49 -2.37
N MET A 217 6.18 -6.58 -1.86
CA MET A 217 5.59 -6.55 -0.51
C MET A 217 5.44 -7.94 0.11
N PRO A 218 5.29 -8.04 1.44
CA PRO A 218 5.08 -9.32 2.08
C PRO A 218 3.64 -9.85 1.87
N HIS A 219 3.55 -11.16 1.66
CA HIS A 219 2.31 -11.89 1.45
C HIS A 219 2.23 -13.08 2.41
N GLN A 220 1.09 -13.26 3.08
CA GLN A 220 0.93 -14.23 4.18
C GLN A 220 1.30 -15.67 3.78
N MET A 221 0.92 -16.09 2.57
CA MET A 221 1.15 -17.45 2.09
C MET A 221 2.44 -17.66 1.30
N TYR A 222 3.11 -16.58 0.85
CA TYR A 222 4.17 -16.69 -0.15
C TYR A 222 5.47 -15.97 0.24
N GLY A 223 5.51 -15.33 1.42
CA GLY A 223 6.62 -14.47 1.82
C GLY A 223 6.65 -13.19 0.99
N TRP A 224 7.85 -12.63 0.79
CA TRP A 224 8.02 -11.47 -0.09
C TRP A 224 7.60 -11.78 -1.52
N THR A 225 6.82 -10.89 -2.13
CA THR A 225 6.18 -11.15 -3.41
C THR A 225 6.34 -9.95 -4.33
N LEU A 226 6.78 -10.22 -5.58
CA LEU A 226 6.78 -9.26 -6.67
C LEU A 226 5.46 -9.36 -7.44
N LEU A 227 4.75 -8.24 -7.54
CA LEU A 227 3.47 -8.10 -8.22
C LEU A 227 3.58 -7.04 -9.31
N ARG A 228 2.90 -7.25 -10.45
CA ARG A 228 2.67 -6.19 -11.45
C ARG A 228 1.29 -6.36 -12.05
N THR A 229 0.52 -5.27 -12.13
CA THR A 229 -0.92 -5.37 -12.44
C THR A 229 -1.59 -6.36 -11.49
N GLY A 230 -1.13 -6.38 -10.22
CA GLY A 230 -1.33 -7.36 -9.14
C GLY A 230 -1.29 -8.84 -9.52
N GLN A 231 -0.68 -9.19 -10.64
CA GLN A 231 -0.29 -10.54 -10.98
C GLN A 231 1.07 -10.83 -10.35
N ARG A 232 1.20 -11.98 -9.69
CA ARG A 232 2.46 -12.42 -9.09
C ARG A 232 3.47 -12.75 -10.17
N LEU A 233 4.63 -12.12 -10.14
CA LEU A 233 5.76 -12.45 -11.02
C LEU A 233 6.71 -13.42 -10.33
N TRP A 234 6.95 -13.21 -9.04
CA TRP A 234 7.82 -14.03 -8.20
C TRP A 234 7.37 -13.95 -6.74
N SER A 235 7.69 -14.96 -5.95
CA SER A 235 7.62 -14.90 -4.50
C SER A 235 8.72 -15.73 -3.85
N GLU A 236 9.09 -15.35 -2.63
CA GLU A 236 10.12 -15.99 -1.81
C GLU A 236 9.94 -17.50 -1.69
N LEU A 237 8.71 -17.96 -1.39
CA LEU A 237 8.45 -19.38 -1.14
C LEU A 237 8.23 -20.22 -2.40
N ASP A 238 7.67 -19.64 -3.47
CA ASP A 238 7.30 -20.39 -4.69
C ASP A 238 8.21 -20.12 -5.89
N GLY A 239 9.14 -19.15 -5.80
CA GLY A 239 9.92 -18.68 -6.93
C GLY A 239 9.08 -17.97 -7.99
N VAL A 240 9.46 -18.12 -9.26
CA VAL A 240 8.83 -17.45 -10.42
C VAL A 240 7.43 -18.03 -10.69
N ALA A 241 6.44 -17.16 -10.79
CA ALA A 241 5.12 -17.57 -11.23
C ALA A 241 5.11 -17.83 -12.74
N ARG A 242 4.63 -19.01 -13.16
CA ARG A 242 4.45 -19.48 -14.56
C ARG A 242 4.62 -18.38 -15.62
N ARG A 243 5.74 -18.38 -16.38
CA ARG A 243 6.11 -17.47 -17.49
C ARG A 243 5.08 -16.37 -17.80
N MET A 244 4.94 -15.43 -16.88
CA MET A 244 4.15 -14.22 -17.10
C MET A 244 5.01 -13.19 -17.83
N GLY A 245 4.38 -12.33 -18.61
CA GLY A 245 5.05 -11.49 -19.61
C GLY A 245 6.24 -10.69 -19.09
N SER A 246 7.12 -10.29 -20.01
CA SER A 246 8.39 -9.58 -19.79
C SER A 246 8.35 -8.56 -18.64
N VAL A 247 9.32 -8.62 -17.74
CA VAL A 247 9.57 -7.57 -16.74
C VAL A 247 10.28 -6.35 -17.32
N ARG A 248 10.78 -6.44 -18.55
CA ARG A 248 11.38 -5.30 -19.23
C ARG A 248 10.31 -4.36 -19.81
N PRO A 249 10.54 -3.04 -19.77
CA PRO A 249 9.67 -2.09 -20.45
C PRO A 249 9.57 -2.38 -21.95
N HIS A 250 8.34 -2.52 -22.46
CA HIS A 250 8.11 -2.61 -23.90
C HIS A 250 8.21 -1.22 -24.53
N LEU A 251 9.22 -1.00 -25.38
CA LEU A 251 9.36 0.24 -26.15
C LEU A 251 8.49 0.17 -27.42
N GLY A 252 7.18 0.36 -27.24
CA GLY A 252 6.20 0.43 -28.33
C GLY A 252 5.95 -0.90 -29.06
N SER A 253 4.76 -1.04 -29.66
CA SER A 253 4.54 -2.04 -30.70
C SER A 253 5.33 -1.60 -31.93
N ARG A 254 6.38 -2.33 -32.30
CA ARG A 254 6.94 -2.20 -33.64
C ARG A 254 5.95 -2.71 -34.68
#